data_AF-W1NUQ3-F1
#
_entry.id   AF-W1NUQ3-F1
#
_cell.length_a   1.000
_cell.length_b   1.000
_cell.length_c   1.000
_cell.angle_alpha   90.00
_cell.angle_beta   90.00
_cell.angle_gamma   90.00
#
_symmetry.space_group_name_H-M   'P 1'
#
loop_
_entity.id
_entity.type
_entity.pdbx_description
1 polymer ?
#
loop_
_entity_poly.entity_id
_entity_poly.type
_entity_poly.pdbx_seq_one_letter_code
_entity_poly.pdbx_strand_id
1 'polypeptide(L)' 'MSLLDSPIKIWESPIQFSMETEFYKLSPELEDHFEIFEHILGFNVTIITLANTQAETSLPWSGFLQKDEGDYQ' A
#
# COMPACT_ATOMS: atom_id res chain seq x y z
N MET A 1 -16.49 -6.87 -10.60
CA MET A 1 -16.90 -5.49 -10.27
C MET A 1 -15.73 -4.60 -10.63
N SER A 2 -15.90 -3.64 -11.52
CA SER A 2 -14.83 -2.68 -11.83
C SER A 2 -14.79 -1.64 -10.72
N LEU A 3 -13.59 -1.21 -10.31
CA LEU A 3 -13.45 -0.06 -9.42
C LEU A 3 -14.06 1.20 -10.03
N LEU A 4 -14.11 1.28 -11.37
CA LEU A 4 -14.74 2.35 -12.13
C LEU A 4 -16.27 2.41 -11.96
N ASP A 5 -16.91 1.36 -11.43
CA ASP A 5 -18.35 1.32 -11.14
C ASP A 5 -18.68 1.86 -9.73
N SER A 6 -17.69 2.39 -9.00
CA SER A 6 -17.88 2.94 -7.66
C SER A 6 -18.73 4.22 -7.68
N PRO A 7 -19.67 4.41 -6.73
CA PRO A 7 -20.40 5.66 -6.59
C PRO A 7 -19.50 6.83 -6.18
N ILE A 8 -18.28 6.54 -5.73
CA ILE A 8 -17.25 7.53 -5.42
C ILE A 8 -16.50 7.83 -6.71
N LYS A 9 -16.36 9.11 -7.04
CA LYS A 9 -15.55 9.56 -8.18
C LYS A 9 -14.09 9.24 -7.90
N ILE A 10 -13.62 8.13 -8.44
CA ILE A 10 -12.23 7.71 -8.37
C ILE A 10 -11.46 8.48 -9.44
N TRP A 11 -10.49 9.27 -9.00
CA TRP A 11 -9.62 10.04 -9.89
C TRP A 11 -8.38 9.24 -10.27
N GLU A 12 -7.79 9.56 -11.42
CA GLU A 12 -6.65 8.84 -12.01
C GLU A 12 -5.30 9.14 -11.32
N SER A 13 -5.31 9.51 -10.03
CA SER A 13 -4.10 9.80 -9.23
C SER A 13 -3.86 8.77 -8.10
N PRO A 14 -3.87 7.45 -8.39
CA PRO A 14 -3.61 6.44 -7.37
C PRO A 14 -2.14 6.43 -6.94
N ILE A 15 -1.89 5.87 -5.77
CA ILE A 15 -0.53 5.52 -5.32
C ILE A 15 -0.30 4.08 -5.71
N GLN A 16 0.79 3.81 -6.42
CA GLN A 16 1.16 2.46 -6.82
C GLN A 16 2.57 2.15 -6.33
N PHE A 17 2.72 1.00 -5.68
CA PHE A 17 4.02 0.48 -5.26
C PHE A 17 3.98 -1.04 -5.21
N SER A 18 5.15 -1.65 -5.26
CA SER A 18 5.32 -3.10 -5.15
C SER A 18 5.81 -3.45 -3.76
N MET A 19 5.22 -4.48 -3.16
CA MET A 19 5.74 -5.13 -1.96
C MET A 19 6.44 -6.41 -2.39
N GLU A 20 7.76 -6.44 -2.19
CA GLU A 20 8.59 -7.63 -2.40
C GLU A 20 8.30 -8.72 -1.35
N THR A 21 8.78 -9.94 -1.58
CA THR A 21 8.58 -11.08 -0.67
C THR A 21 9.14 -10.86 0.74
N GLU A 22 10.18 -10.04 0.87
CA GLU A 22 10.76 -9.70 2.19
C GLU A 22 9.78 -8.96 3.10
N PHE A 23 8.73 -8.35 2.54
CA PHE A 23 7.68 -7.67 3.32
C PHE A 23 6.73 -8.64 4.03
N TYR A 24 6.68 -9.93 3.67
CA TYR A 24 5.81 -10.92 4.34
C TYR A 24 6.17 -11.14 5.80
N LYS A 25 7.43 -10.89 6.18
CA LYS A 25 7.89 -10.98 7.56
C LYS A 25 7.51 -9.77 8.42
N LEU A 26 6.91 -8.73 7.84
CA LEU A 26 6.61 -7.48 8.56
C LEU A 26 5.25 -7.49 9.25
N SER A 27 4.34 -8.37 8.84
CA SER A 27 3.03 -8.54 9.49
C SER A 27 2.99 -9.90 10.19
N PRO A 28 2.67 -9.94 11.49
CA PRO A 28 2.55 -11.21 12.24
C PRO A 28 1.61 -12.21 11.58
N GLU A 29 0.56 -11.73 10.90
CA GLU A 29 -0.43 -12.56 10.23
C GLU A 29 0.12 -13.29 9.00
N LEU A 30 1.09 -12.70 8.30
CA LEU A 30 1.76 -13.33 7.15
C LEU A 30 2.94 -14.18 7.60
N GLU A 31 3.61 -13.80 8.69
CA GLU A 31 4.71 -14.57 9.26
C GLU A 31 4.25 -15.94 9.80
N ASP A 32 3.10 -16.00 10.48
CA ASP A 32 2.54 -17.25 11.04
C ASP A 32 2.04 -18.25 9.97
N HIS A 33 1.85 -17.79 8.73
CA HIS A 33 1.29 -18.59 7.61
C HIS A 33 2.12 -18.48 6.32
N PHE A 34 3.43 -18.29 6.45
CA PHE A 34 4.33 -18.05 5.32
C PHE A 34 4.28 -19.15 4.25
N GLU A 35 3.97 -20.40 4.62
CA GLU A 35 3.85 -21.55 3.73
C GLU A 35 2.82 -21.34 2.60
N ILE A 36 1.80 -20.49 2.81
CA ILE A 36 0.79 -20.17 1.79
C ILE A 36 1.35 -19.20 0.74
N PHE A 37 2.37 -18.43 1.12
CA PHE A 37 2.94 -17.35 0.32
C PHE A 37 4.31 -17.70 -0.30
N GLU A 38 4.83 -18.91 -0.06
CA GLU A 38 6.19 -19.32 -0.47
C GLU A 38 6.47 -19.19 -1.98
N HIS A 39 5.43 -19.26 -2.82
CA HIS A 39 5.55 -19.16 -4.28
C HIS A 39 5.19 -17.78 -4.83
N ILE A 40 4.74 -16.86 -3.97
CA ILE A 40 4.32 -15.52 -4.41
C ILE A 40 5.54 -14.61 -4.36
N LEU A 41 5.84 -13.95 -5.47
CA LEU A 41 7.03 -13.11 -5.64
C LEU A 41 6.83 -11.66 -5.16
N GLY A 42 5.75 -11.39 -4.43
CA GLY A 42 5.33 -10.06 -4.05
C GLY A 42 3.96 -9.68 -4.61
N PHE A 43 3.52 -8.47 -4.27
CA PHE A 43 2.23 -7.93 -4.69
C PHE A 43 2.35 -6.49 -5.17
N ASN A 44 1.63 -6.17 -6.24
CA ASN A 44 1.44 -4.78 -6.63
C ASN A 44 0.25 -4.22 -5.86
N VAL A 45 0.51 -3.18 -5.07
CA VAL A 45 -0.49 -2.48 -4.28
C VAL A 45 -0.86 -1.19 -5.00
N THR A 46 -2.16 -0.99 -5.22
CA THR A 46 -2.73 0.26 -5.74
C THR A 46 -3.66 0.85 -4.68
N ILE A 47 -3.30 2.00 -4.12
CA ILE A 47 -4.13 2.74 -3.19
C ILE A 47 -4.87 3.82 -3.96
N ILE A 48 -6.20 3.78 -3.87
CA ILE A 48 -7.08 4.78 -4.47
C ILE A 48 -7.42 5.80 -3.40
N THR A 49 -7.24 7.07 -3.72
CA THR A 49 -7.52 8.19 -2.82
C THR A 49 -8.59 9.10 -3.42
N LEU A 50 -9.09 10.03 -2.61
CA LEU A 50 -9.98 11.10 -3.06
C LEU A 50 -9.22 12.30 -3.66
N ALA A 51 -7.89 12.24 -3.73
CA ALA A 51 -7.08 13.30 -4.29
C ALA A 51 -7.33 13.41 -5.79
N ASN A 52 -7.40 14.65 -6.29
CA ASN A 52 -7.72 14.92 -7.69
C ASN A 52 -6.45 14.97 -8.55
N THR A 53 -5.29 15.22 -7.93
CA THR A 53 -4.00 15.34 -8.62
C THR A 53 -2.93 14.51 -7.93
N GLN A 54 -1.89 14.13 -8.67
CA GLN A 54 -0.75 13.41 -8.11
C GLN A 54 -0.04 14.19 -7.00
N ALA A 55 0.02 15.52 -7.08
CA ALA A 55 0.60 16.37 -6.04
C ALA A 55 -0.21 16.29 -4.73
N GLU A 56 -1.53 16.34 -4.83
CA GLU A 56 -2.44 16.13 -3.69
C GLU A 56 -2.30 14.73 -3.10
N THR A 57 -2.04 13.72 -3.94
CA THR A 57 -1.78 12.34 -3.49
C THR A 57 -0.44 12.20 -2.76
N SER A 58 0.61 12.91 -3.21
CA SER A 58 1.95 12.85 -2.61
C SER A 58 2.00 13.40 -1.19
N LEU A 59 1.19 14.41 -0.86
CA LEU A 59 1.15 15.02 0.47
C LEU A 59 0.78 14.00 1.59
N PRO A 60 -0.40 13.35 1.58
CA PRO A 60 -0.73 12.35 2.57
C PRO A 60 0.21 11.15 2.50
N TRP A 61 0.63 10.72 1.30
CA TRP A 61 1.56 9.59 1.15
C TRP A 61 2.89 9.86 1.87
N SER A 62 3.46 11.05 1.71
CA SER A 62 4.68 11.45 2.40
C SER A 62 4.51 11.54 3.92
N GLY A 63 3.35 12.01 4.39
CA GLY A 63 3.03 12.05 5.82
C GLY A 63 2.76 10.67 6.44
N PHE A 64 2.22 9.71 5.68
CA PHE A 64 2.02 8.34 6.15
C PHE A 64 3.31 7.51 6.15
N LEU A 65 4.22 7.77 5.19
CA LEU A 65 5.53 7.13 5.14
C LEU A 65 6.50 7.67 6.20
N GLN A 66 6.25 8.87 6.75
CA GLN A 66 6.87 9.30 7.99
C GLN A 66 6.34 8.43 9.14
N LYS A 67 6.93 7.24 9.35
CA LYS A 67 6.71 6.44 10.55
C LYS A 67 7.97 6.39 11.40
N ASP A 68 7.77 6.72 12.68
CA ASP A 68 8.63 6.51 13.85
C ASP A 68 10.10 6.90 13.71
N GLU A 69 10.40 8.17 13.98
CA GLU A 69 11.62 8.51 14.75
C GLU A 69 11.38 8.21 16.26
N GLY A 70 10.70 7.11 16.56
CA GLY A 70 10.42 6.64 17.91
C GLY A 70 11.58 5.77 18.41
N ASP A 71 12.55 6.42 19.04
CA ASP A 71 13.59 5.92 19.94
C ASP A 71 13.75 4.39 20.05
N TYR A 72 14.63 3.82 19.23
CA TYR A 72 15.33 2.58 19.60
C TYR A 72 16.49 2.93 20.54
N GLN A 73 16.20 3.27 21.81
CA GLN A 73 17.17 3.23 22.92
C GLN A 73 16.52 2.79 24.23
#